data_AF-A0A7S3MYT5-F1
#
_entry.id   AF-A0A7S3MYT5-F1
#
_cell.length_a   1.000
_cell.length_b   1.000
_cell.length_c   1.000
_cell.angle_alpha   90.00
_cell.angle_beta   90.00
_cell.angle_gamma   90.00
#
_symmetry.space_group_name_H-M   'P 1'
#
loop_
_entity.id
_entity.type
_entity.pdbx_description
1 polymer ?
#
loop_
_entity_poly.entity_id
_entity_poly.type
_entity_poly.pdbx_seq_one_letter_code
_entity_poly.pdbx_strand_id
1 'polypeptide(L)'
;MGRYMMEDEEEMVTSKAIGAPPMGKARPESAVGGGSLDSLLNAQSAEGTWGSSTLKIVTKCLSPDQAKKLEALLKKRPEDEVKIILTVIALEILSKKFSEKKDEWKLIAKKGKKWLKSAEQAKGDAYKQLSSPGIQVV
;
A
#
# COMPACT_ATOMS: atom_id res chain seq x y z
N MET A 1 19.17 62.52 -33.87
CA MET A 1 18.67 61.53 -32.90
C MET A 1 17.93 60.46 -33.68
N GLY A 2 18.52 59.27 -33.79
CA GLY A 2 18.00 58.19 -34.60
C GLY A 2 16.96 57.31 -33.91
N ARG A 3 16.19 56.59 -34.71
CA ARG A 3 15.77 55.22 -34.41
C ARG A 3 15.54 54.49 -35.75
N TYR A 4 16.41 53.53 -36.03
CA TYR A 4 16.39 52.68 -37.23
C TYR A 4 15.25 51.67 -37.18
N MET A 5 14.64 51.42 -38.34
CA MET A 5 13.92 50.19 -38.71
C MET A 5 14.96 49.20 -39.23
N MET A 6 14.96 47.94 -38.77
CA MET A 6 15.39 46.76 -39.52
C MET A 6 14.68 45.54 -38.93
N GLU A 7 13.84 44.93 -39.76
CA GLU A 7 13.45 43.52 -39.66
C GLU A 7 14.65 42.72 -40.20
N ASP A 8 15.22 41.83 -39.40
CA ASP A 8 16.32 40.95 -39.81
C ASP A 8 16.02 39.51 -39.38
N GLU A 9 16.28 38.63 -40.33
CA GLU A 9 15.97 37.22 -40.38
C GLU A 9 17.15 36.38 -39.81
N GLU A 10 16.84 35.15 -39.39
CA GLU A 10 17.68 33.94 -39.22
C GLU A 10 19.02 34.01 -38.46
N GLU A 11 19.16 33.21 -37.38
CA GLU A 11 20.15 32.11 -37.33
C GLU A 11 19.84 31.13 -36.18
N MET A 12 20.14 29.88 -36.49
CA MET A 12 19.84 28.62 -35.83
C MET A 12 20.86 28.33 -34.69
N VAL A 13 20.59 27.29 -33.85
CA VAL A 13 21.57 26.39 -33.17
C VAL A 13 21.52 26.29 -31.61
N THR A 14 21.22 25.07 -31.17
CA THR A 14 21.59 24.34 -29.92
C THR A 14 20.81 24.48 -28.61
N SER A 15 19.91 23.50 -28.41
CA SER A 15 19.92 22.50 -27.34
C SER A 15 20.58 22.84 -25.98
N LYS A 16 19.76 23.05 -24.94
CA LYS A 16 19.84 22.25 -23.69
C LYS A 16 18.60 22.43 -22.81
N ALA A 17 17.58 21.62 -23.05
CA ALA A 17 16.53 21.39 -22.06
C ALA A 17 17.07 20.45 -20.98
N ILE A 18 17.39 21.01 -19.81
CA ILE A 18 17.57 20.24 -18.57
C ILE A 18 16.41 20.65 -17.67
N GLY A 19 15.54 19.70 -17.34
CA GLY A 19 14.63 19.88 -16.20
C GLY A 19 13.22 19.35 -16.37
N ALA A 20 13.05 18.03 -16.53
CA ALA A 20 12.06 17.20 -15.84
C ALA A 20 11.89 15.87 -16.62
N PRO A 21 12.18 14.69 -16.03
CA PRO A 21 11.71 13.46 -16.63
C PRO A 21 10.17 13.41 -16.55
N PRO A 22 9.45 13.02 -17.62
CA PRO A 22 8.06 12.61 -17.50
C PRO A 22 8.05 11.30 -16.72
N MET A 23 7.81 11.38 -15.42
CA MET A 23 7.69 10.21 -14.58
C MET A 23 6.35 9.54 -14.90
N GLY A 24 6.42 8.66 -15.91
CA GLY A 24 5.34 7.75 -16.24
C GLY A 24 4.97 6.89 -15.05
N LYS A 25 3.66 6.65 -14.93
CA LYS A 25 3.09 5.35 -15.26
C LYS A 25 1.60 5.56 -15.49
N ALA A 26 1.16 5.25 -16.70
CA ALA A 26 -0.22 4.88 -16.95
C ALA A 26 -0.57 3.78 -15.95
N ARG A 27 -1.46 4.09 -15.01
CA ARG A 27 -2.08 3.08 -14.16
C ARG A 27 -3.03 2.32 -15.08
N PRO A 28 -2.86 1.01 -15.32
CA PRO A 28 -3.88 0.26 -16.01
C PRO A 28 -5.12 0.28 -15.12
N GLU A 29 -6.17 0.95 -15.60
CA GLU A 29 -7.54 0.77 -15.15
C GLU A 29 -7.97 -0.65 -15.53
N SER A 30 -7.50 -1.65 -14.77
CA SER A 30 -8.00 -3.01 -14.89
C SER A 30 -9.33 -3.09 -14.17
N ALA A 31 -10.38 -2.85 -14.94
CA ALA A 31 -11.76 -2.99 -14.53
C ALA A 31 -12.11 -4.46 -14.19
N VAL A 32 -13.11 -4.59 -13.30
CA VAL A 32 -13.92 -5.77 -13.00
C VAL A 32 -13.24 -6.84 -12.13
N GLY A 33 -13.36 -6.66 -10.79
CA GLY A 33 -13.07 -7.67 -9.77
C GLY A 33 -12.00 -7.29 -8.72
N GLY A 34 -11.19 -6.25 -8.96
CA GLY A 34 -10.01 -5.89 -8.15
C GLY A 34 -10.21 -4.86 -7.03
N GLY A 35 -11.39 -4.23 -6.94
CA GLY A 35 -11.59 -3.01 -6.15
C GLY A 35 -11.14 -3.08 -4.68
N SER A 36 -11.40 -4.18 -3.98
CA SER A 36 -11.03 -4.32 -2.56
C SER A 36 -9.53 -4.60 -2.35
N LEU A 37 -8.88 -5.26 -3.29
CA LEU A 37 -7.48 -5.68 -3.19
C LEU A 37 -6.52 -4.56 -3.59
N ASP A 38 -6.81 -3.86 -4.69
CA ASP A 38 -6.09 -2.64 -5.06
C ASP A 38 -6.30 -1.55 -4.00
N SER A 39 -7.50 -1.46 -3.41
CA SER A 39 -7.73 -0.56 -2.26
C SER A 39 -6.90 -0.97 -1.05
N LEU A 40 -6.69 -2.26 -0.79
CA LEU A 40 -5.89 -2.74 0.32
C LEU A 40 -4.40 -2.40 0.13
N LEU A 41 -3.89 -2.53 -1.10
CA LEU A 41 -2.52 -2.11 -1.45
C LEU A 41 -2.33 -0.60 -1.26
N ASN A 42 -3.26 0.21 -1.76
CA ASN A 42 -3.21 1.67 -1.63
C ASN A 42 -3.44 2.18 -0.21
N ALA A 43 -4.03 1.35 0.66
CA ALA A 43 -4.28 1.69 2.05
C ALA A 43 -3.08 1.43 2.99
N GLN A 44 -1.96 0.91 2.47
CA GLN A 44 -0.75 0.74 3.28
C GLN A 44 -0.18 2.11 3.69
N SER A 45 0.08 2.28 4.99
CA SER A 45 0.80 3.45 5.52
C SER A 45 2.22 3.55 4.91
N ALA A 46 2.81 4.75 4.94
CA ALA A 46 4.21 4.96 4.58
C ALA A 46 5.17 4.02 5.34
N GLU A 47 4.82 3.68 6.58
CA GLU A 47 5.57 2.76 7.46
C GLU A 47 5.37 1.27 7.12
N GLY A 48 4.41 0.95 6.26
CA GLY A 48 4.11 -0.43 5.86
C GLY A 48 2.98 -1.11 6.63
N THR A 49 2.19 -0.34 7.41
CA THR A 49 1.15 -0.86 8.30
C THR A 49 -0.26 -0.65 7.78
N TRP A 50 -1.20 -1.43 8.33
CA TRP A 50 -2.64 -1.25 8.14
C TRP A 50 -3.30 -0.97 9.49
N GLY A 51 -4.02 0.14 9.60
CA GLY A 51 -4.69 0.58 10.81
C GLY A 51 -6.20 0.43 10.76
N SER A 52 -6.90 0.87 11.80
CA SER A 52 -8.36 0.75 11.95
C SER A 52 -9.15 1.26 10.73
N SER A 53 -8.64 2.28 10.04
CA SER A 53 -9.23 2.83 8.81
C SER A 53 -9.35 1.81 7.67
N THR A 54 -8.48 0.80 7.65
CA THR A 54 -8.45 -0.23 6.60
C THR A 54 -9.29 -1.45 6.95
N LEU A 55 -9.89 -1.50 8.16
CA LEU A 55 -10.78 -2.57 8.60
C LEU A 55 -11.86 -2.86 7.56
N LYS A 56 -12.56 -1.82 7.09
CA LYS A 56 -13.64 -1.96 6.09
C LYS A 56 -13.16 -2.53 4.74
N ILE A 57 -11.88 -2.37 4.42
CA ILE A 57 -11.29 -2.91 3.19
C ILE A 57 -10.92 -4.37 3.41
N VAL A 58 -10.30 -4.67 4.56
CA VAL A 58 -9.94 -6.03 4.97
C VAL A 58 -11.17 -6.92 5.10
N THR A 59 -12.25 -6.45 5.73
CA THR A 59 -13.49 -7.23 5.91
C THR A 59 -14.18 -7.55 4.58
N LYS A 60 -14.04 -6.70 3.55
CA LYS A 60 -14.54 -7.00 2.20
C LYS A 60 -13.74 -8.09 1.48
N CYS A 61 -12.51 -8.34 1.93
CA CYS A 61 -11.65 -9.40 1.39
C CYS A 61 -11.81 -10.72 2.16
N LEU A 62 -12.60 -10.75 3.23
CA LEU A 62 -12.85 -11.89 4.09
C LEU A 62 -14.28 -12.40 3.94
N SER A 63 -14.50 -13.67 4.30
CA SER A 63 -15.85 -14.21 4.45
C SER A 63 -16.61 -13.51 5.60
N PRO A 64 -17.95 -13.44 5.56
CA PRO A 64 -18.74 -12.73 6.58
C PRO A 64 -18.50 -13.25 8.01
N ASP A 65 -18.23 -14.55 8.19
CA ASP A 65 -17.87 -15.14 9.49
C ASP A 65 -16.49 -14.64 9.98
N GLN A 66 -15.50 -14.63 9.09
CA GLN A 66 -14.15 -14.14 9.37
C GLN A 66 -14.15 -12.64 9.67
N ALA A 67 -14.92 -11.86 8.93
CA ALA A 67 -15.08 -10.42 9.15
C ALA A 67 -15.64 -10.16 10.56
N LYS A 68 -16.72 -10.86 10.95
CA LYS A 68 -17.28 -10.76 12.31
C LYS A 68 -16.28 -11.14 13.39
N LYS A 69 -15.52 -12.23 13.18
CA LYS A 69 -14.48 -12.67 14.13
C LYS A 69 -13.35 -11.65 14.26
N LEU A 70 -12.92 -11.04 13.14
CA LEU A 70 -11.94 -9.96 13.13
C LEU A 70 -12.46 -8.73 13.89
N GLU A 71 -13.67 -8.27 13.59
CA GLU A 71 -14.27 -7.12 14.27
C GLU A 71 -14.43 -7.33 15.78
N ALA A 72 -14.86 -8.53 16.19
CA ALA A 72 -14.97 -8.91 17.60
C ALA A 72 -13.61 -8.94 18.31
N LEU A 73 -12.57 -9.43 17.61
CA LEU A 73 -11.21 -9.50 18.13
C LEU A 73 -10.63 -8.09 18.31
N LEU A 74 -10.83 -7.20 17.33
CA LEU A 74 -10.28 -5.84 17.35
C LEU A 74 -10.99 -4.92 18.35
N LYS A 75 -12.28 -5.14 18.63
CA LYS A 75 -13.07 -4.32 19.58
C LYS A 75 -12.50 -4.28 21.01
N LYS A 76 -11.75 -5.30 21.42
CA LYS A 76 -11.20 -5.44 22.78
C LYS A 76 -9.70 -5.10 22.85
N ARG A 77 -9.12 -4.62 21.77
CA ARG A 77 -7.66 -4.49 21.60
C ARG A 77 -7.27 -3.01 21.48
N PRO A 78 -6.13 -2.60 22.06
CA PRO A 78 -5.59 -1.25 21.86
C PRO A 78 -5.14 -1.04 20.41
N GLU A 79 -5.06 0.22 19.98
CA GLU A 79 -4.77 0.58 18.58
C GLU A 79 -3.47 -0.04 18.04
N ASP A 80 -2.42 -0.13 18.87
CA ASP A 80 -1.16 -0.75 18.47
C ASP A 80 -1.27 -2.26 18.22
N GLU A 81 -2.17 -2.95 18.93
CA GLU A 81 -2.46 -4.36 18.68
C GLU A 81 -3.33 -4.52 17.44
N VAL A 82 -4.31 -3.64 17.26
CA VAL A 82 -5.15 -3.57 16.06
C VAL A 82 -4.30 -3.41 14.81
N LYS A 83 -3.29 -2.53 14.83
CA LYS A 83 -2.35 -2.33 13.72
C LYS A 83 -1.56 -3.59 13.40
N ILE A 84 -1.09 -4.33 14.41
CA ILE A 84 -0.37 -5.60 14.21
C ILE A 84 -1.28 -6.63 13.54
N ILE A 85 -2.47 -6.85 14.11
CA ILE A 85 -3.42 -7.84 13.62
C ILE A 85 -3.85 -7.53 12.18
N LEU A 86 -4.21 -6.28 11.90
CA LEU A 86 -4.61 -5.86 10.55
C LEU A 86 -3.46 -5.96 9.56
N THR A 87 -2.24 -5.63 9.97
CA THR A 87 -1.05 -5.78 9.11
C THR A 87 -0.79 -7.24 8.76
N VAL A 88 -0.92 -8.16 9.72
CA VAL A 88 -0.76 -9.60 9.48
C VAL A 88 -1.84 -10.12 8.52
N ILE A 89 -3.11 -9.82 8.81
CA ILE A 89 -4.25 -10.27 7.98
C ILE A 89 -4.16 -9.69 6.57
N ALA A 90 -3.81 -8.41 6.42
CA ALA A 90 -3.64 -7.79 5.12
C ALA A 90 -2.53 -8.49 4.31
N LEU A 91 -1.41 -8.82 4.94
CA LEU A 91 -0.33 -9.56 4.28
C LEU A 91 -0.75 -10.98 3.88
N GLU A 92 -1.53 -11.68 4.70
CA GLU A 92 -2.07 -13.00 4.34
C GLU A 92 -3.03 -12.93 3.14
N ILE A 93 -3.95 -11.96 3.15
CA ILE A 93 -4.88 -11.71 2.03
C ILE A 93 -4.10 -11.43 0.76
N LEU A 94 -3.13 -10.50 0.82
CA LEU A 94 -2.31 -10.14 -0.33
C LEU A 94 -1.48 -11.33 -0.82
N SER A 95 -0.90 -12.12 0.08
CA SER A 95 -0.12 -13.30 -0.28
C SER A 95 -0.95 -14.38 -0.98
N LYS A 96 -2.21 -14.56 -0.55
CA LYS A 96 -3.12 -15.55 -1.16
C LYS A 96 -3.71 -15.07 -2.48
N LYS A 97 -4.12 -13.80 -2.56
CA LYS A 97 -4.86 -13.27 -3.71
C LYS A 97 -3.97 -12.71 -4.82
N PHE A 98 -2.74 -12.28 -4.52
CA PHE A 98 -1.81 -11.75 -5.52
C PHE A 98 -0.62 -12.67 -5.82
N SER A 99 -0.80 -14.00 -5.74
CA SER A 99 0.27 -14.93 -6.15
C SER A 99 0.83 -14.65 -7.55
N GLU A 100 0.00 -14.10 -8.45
CA GLU A 100 0.34 -13.74 -9.83
C GLU A 100 0.97 -12.35 -10.03
N LYS A 101 0.61 -11.31 -9.25
CA LYS A 101 1.25 -9.96 -9.35
C LYS A 101 2.43 -9.79 -8.41
N LYS A 102 3.34 -10.78 -8.43
CA LYS A 102 4.36 -11.01 -7.41
C LYS A 102 5.24 -9.80 -7.11
N ASP A 103 5.61 -9.00 -8.11
CA ASP A 103 6.56 -7.90 -7.92
C ASP A 103 5.98 -6.69 -7.17
N GLU A 104 4.73 -6.33 -7.43
CA GLU A 104 4.11 -5.13 -6.88
C GLU A 104 3.78 -5.31 -5.38
N TRP A 105 3.25 -6.47 -5.00
CA TRP A 105 2.98 -6.74 -3.58
C TRP A 105 4.23 -7.19 -2.82
N LYS A 106 5.29 -7.69 -3.46
CA LYS A 106 6.53 -8.09 -2.77
C LYS A 106 7.19 -6.91 -2.07
N LEU A 107 7.12 -5.71 -2.65
CA LEU A 107 7.67 -4.50 -2.04
C LEU A 107 6.81 -4.04 -0.84
N ILE A 108 5.49 -4.07 -1.00
CA ILE A 108 4.49 -3.82 0.04
C ILE A 108 4.66 -4.79 1.21
N ALA A 109 4.77 -6.09 0.91
CA ALA A 109 4.99 -7.13 1.91
C ALA A 109 6.34 -7.02 2.59
N LYS A 110 7.39 -6.60 1.89
CA LYS A 110 8.70 -6.36 2.50
C LYS A 110 8.62 -5.26 3.56
N LYS A 111 7.89 -4.17 3.30
CA LYS A 111 7.68 -3.09 4.29
C LYS A 111 6.88 -3.60 5.49
N GLY A 112 5.73 -4.23 5.26
CA GLY A 112 4.89 -4.76 6.34
C GLY A 112 5.62 -5.79 7.21
N LYS A 113 6.35 -6.73 6.60
CA LYS A 113 7.17 -7.71 7.32
C LYS A 113 8.32 -7.07 8.11
N LYS A 114 8.97 -6.04 7.56
CA LYS A 114 10.02 -5.29 8.27
C LYS A 114 9.46 -4.59 9.52
N TRP A 115 8.30 -3.97 9.38
CA TRP A 115 7.61 -3.34 10.51
C TRP A 115 7.19 -4.38 11.55
N LEU A 116 6.58 -5.49 11.13
CA LEU A 116 6.19 -6.58 12.03
C LEU A 116 7.37 -7.16 12.80
N LYS A 117 8.54 -7.33 12.17
CA LYS A 117 9.76 -7.75 12.87
C LYS A 117 10.22 -6.74 13.93
N SER A 118 10.02 -5.46 13.67
CA SER A 118 10.32 -4.40 14.65
C SER A 118 9.30 -4.41 15.80
N ALA A 119 8.01 -4.63 15.50
CA ALA A 119 6.96 -4.79 16.49
C ALA A 119 7.14 -6.06 17.34
N GLU A 120 7.65 -7.14 16.75
CA GLU A 120 8.03 -8.38 17.44
C GLU A 120 9.14 -8.12 18.47
N GLN A 121 10.19 -7.41 18.08
CA GLN A 121 11.27 -7.04 19.00
C GLN A 121 10.79 -6.15 20.15
N ALA A 122 9.81 -5.27 19.88
CA ALA A 122 9.26 -4.37 20.89
C ALA A 122 8.27 -5.07 21.84
N LYS A 123 7.45 -6.02 21.35
CA LYS A 123 6.35 -6.64 22.11
C LYS A 123 6.62 -8.08 22.57
N GLY A 124 7.67 -8.74 22.07
CA GLY A 124 8.06 -10.09 22.48
C GLY A 124 6.92 -11.11 22.39
N ASP A 125 6.59 -11.76 23.51
CA ASP A 125 5.57 -12.82 23.57
C ASP A 125 4.15 -12.33 23.26
N ALA A 126 3.84 -11.04 23.49
CA ALA A 126 2.55 -10.47 23.10
C ALA A 126 2.39 -10.44 21.57
N TYR A 127 3.49 -10.25 20.82
CA TYR A 127 3.44 -10.30 19.36
C TYR A 127 3.03 -11.69 18.85
N LYS A 128 3.55 -12.77 19.44
CA LYS A 128 3.22 -14.15 19.02
C LYS A 128 1.72 -14.45 19.12
N GLN A 129 1.05 -13.88 20.12
CA GLN A 129 -0.41 -14.01 20.27
C GLN A 129 -1.17 -13.18 19.23
N LEU A 130 -0.63 -12.02 18.83
CA LEU A 130 -1.25 -11.10 17.88
C LEU A 130 -1.00 -11.49 16.41
N SER A 131 0.14 -12.11 16.12
CA SER A 131 0.52 -12.58 14.79
C SER A 131 -0.20 -13.88 14.39
N SER A 132 -0.92 -14.51 15.31
CA SER A 132 -1.73 -15.69 15.06
C SER A 132 -3.17 -15.47 15.55
N PRO A 133 -3.94 -14.58 14.89
CA PRO A 133 -5.28 -14.20 15.33
C PRO A 133 -6.33 -15.34 15.19
N GLY A 134 -5.96 -16.54 14.76
CA GLY A 134 -6.88 -17.66 14.54
C GLY A 134 -7.91 -17.40 13.44
N ILE A 135 -7.60 -16.47 12.53
CA ILE A 135 -8.39 -16.17 11.33
C ILE A 135 -7.59 -16.72 10.16
N GLN A 136 -7.92 -17.94 9.74
CA GLN A 136 -7.34 -18.49 8.53
C GLN A 136 -8.03 -17.84 7.34
N VAL A 137 -7.41 -16.83 6.73
CA VAL A 137 -7.86 -16.28 5.45
C VAL A 137 -7.94 -17.45 4.47
N VAL A 138 -9.10 -17.74 3.84
CA VAL A 138 -9.26 -18.92 2.95
C VAL A 138 -8.95 -18.53 1.53
#